data_AF-A0A498T1S5-F1
#
_entry.id   AF-A0A498T1S5-F1
#
_cell.length_a   1.000
_cell.length_b   1.000
_cell.length_c   1.000
_cell.angle_alpha   90.00
_cell.angle_beta   90.00
_cell.angle_gamma   90.00
#
_symmetry.space_group_name_H-M   'P 1'
#
loop_
_entity.id
_entity.type
_entity.pdbx_description
1 polymer ?
#
loop_
_entity_poly.entity_id
_entity_poly.type
_entity_poly.pdbx_seq_one_letter_code
_entity_poly.pdbx_strand_id
1 'polypeptide(L)' 'MELKSSGGSLQGHGLQRRRGAIKHARVHEIRGHQFVATFFRQPTFCSLCSDFM' A
#
# COMPACT_ATOMS: atom_id res chain seq x y z
N MET A 1 -0.01 -51.05 -19.95
CA MET A 1 -1.19 -50.21 -19.71
C MET A 1 -1.15 -49.85 -18.23
N GLU A 2 -0.18 -49.06 -17.80
CA GLU A 2 -0.05 -48.74 -16.37
C GLU A 2 -0.21 -47.24 -16.19
N LEU A 3 -1.28 -46.90 -15.48
CA LEU A 3 -1.75 -45.55 -15.25
C LEU A 3 -0.91 -44.93 -14.13
N LYS A 4 -0.01 -43.98 -14.46
CA LYS A 4 0.63 -43.14 -13.43
C LYS A 4 -0.35 -42.06 -13.00
N SER A 5 -1.12 -42.37 -11.96
CA SER A 5 -1.81 -41.38 -11.12
C SER A 5 -0.77 -40.62 -10.30
N SER A 6 -0.57 -39.35 -10.59
CA SER A 6 0.06 -38.42 -9.65
C SER A 6 -0.57 -37.05 -9.85
N GLY A 7 -1.56 -36.76 -9.01
CA GLY A 7 -2.20 -35.46 -8.93
C GLY A 7 -1.17 -34.39 -8.62
N GLY A 8 -0.78 -33.62 -9.63
CA GLY A 8 0.04 -32.43 -9.47
C GLY A 8 -0.81 -31.35 -8.80
N SER A 9 -0.62 -31.19 -7.50
CA SER A 9 -1.12 -30.04 -6.75
C SER A 9 -0.69 -28.75 -7.46
N LEU A 10 -1.66 -27.98 -7.97
CA LEU A 10 -1.49 -26.58 -8.33
C LEU A 10 -1.21 -25.78 -7.04
N GLN A 11 0.02 -25.91 -6.52
CA GLN A 11 0.54 -25.07 -5.46
C GLN A 11 0.74 -23.68 -6.07
N GLY A 12 -0.31 -22.87 -5.96
CA GLY A 12 -0.23 -21.44 -6.19
C GLY A 12 0.79 -20.84 -5.22
N HIS A 13 2.05 -20.75 -5.64
CA HIS A 13 3.14 -20.03 -4.98
C HIS A 13 2.93 -18.50 -4.96
N GLY A 14 1.69 -18.02 -4.92
CA GLY A 14 1.36 -16.62 -5.17
C GLY A 14 1.41 -15.70 -3.96
N LEU A 15 1.04 -16.16 -2.76
CA LEU A 15 0.72 -15.25 -1.65
C LEU A 15 1.25 -15.68 -0.27
N GLN A 16 1.76 -16.91 -0.12
CA GLN A 16 2.19 -17.42 1.19
C GLN A 16 3.53 -16.85 1.70
N ARG A 17 4.37 -16.27 0.82
CA ARG A 17 5.72 -15.76 1.18
C ARG A 17 5.83 -14.23 1.24
N ARG A 18 4.76 -13.48 0.95
CA ARG A 18 4.76 -12.00 0.91
C ARG A 18 3.77 -11.39 1.92
N ARG A 19 3.82 -11.85 3.17
CA ARG A 19 3.05 -11.28 4.29
C ARG A 19 4.02 -10.46 5.13
N GLY A 20 3.83 -9.14 5.18
CA GLY A 20 4.72 -8.24 5.94
C GLY A 20 4.97 -6.87 5.32
N ALA A 21 4.48 -6.60 4.11
CA ALA A 21 4.53 -5.26 3.53
C ALA A 21 3.51 -4.34 4.23
N ILE A 22 3.92 -3.72 5.33
CA ILE A 22 3.12 -2.72 6.04
C ILE A 22 3.47 -1.34 5.47
N LYS A 23 2.46 -0.61 5.02
CA LYS A 23 2.63 0.80 4.63
C LYS A 23 2.67 1.64 5.90
N HIS A 24 3.87 1.99 6.35
CA HIS A 24 4.03 2.97 7.42
C HIS A 24 3.68 4.37 6.87
N ALA A 25 2.63 4.99 7.41
CA ALA A 25 2.38 6.40 7.15
C ALA A 25 3.50 7.22 7.80
N ARG A 26 4.27 7.96 6.98
CA ARG A 26 5.25 8.90 7.49
C ARG A 26 4.50 10.14 7.98
N VAL A 27 4.46 10.34 9.29
CA VAL A 27 3.87 11.51 9.93
C VAL A 27 4.97 12.53 10.19
N HIS A 28 4.74 13.77 9.79
CA HIS A 28 5.63 14.90 9.99
C HIS A 28 5.00 15.86 11.00
N GLU A 29 5.58 15.97 12.18
CA GLU A 29 5.12 16.91 13.19
C GLU A 29 5.77 18.29 12.98
N ILE A 30 4.97 19.30 12.65
CA ILE A 30 5.44 20.67 12.46
C ILE A 30 4.51 21.60 13.25
N ARG A 31 5.07 22.38 14.18
CA ARG A 31 4.32 23.34 15.02
C ARG A 31 3.13 22.70 15.77
N GLY A 32 3.24 21.43 16.17
CA GLY A 32 2.17 20.71 16.86
C GLY A 32 1.08 20.11 15.96
N HIS A 33 1.23 20.20 14.63
CA HIS A 33 0.35 19.54 13.67
C HIS A 33 1.02 18.31 13.07
N GLN A 34 0.24 17.23 12.92
CA GLN A 34 0.65 15.98 12.28
C GLN A 34 0.31 16.03 10.79
N PHE A 35 1.31 16.29 9.94
CA PHE A 35 1.17 16.28 8.49
C PHE A 35 1.45 14.89 7.92
N VAL A 36 0.61 14.44 6.98
CA VAL A 36 0.79 13.18 6.26
C VAL A 36 0.78 13.47 4.77
N ALA A 37 1.73 12.89 4.03
CA ALA A 37 1.79 13.02 2.58
C ALA A 37 0.68 12.18 1.92
N THR A 38 -0.44 12.82 1.57
CA THR A 38 -1.58 12.20 0.87
C THR A 38 -1.80 12.87 -0.48
N PHE A 39 -2.21 12.09 -1.48
CA PHE A 39 -2.67 12.64 -2.76
C PHE A 39 -4.13 13.08 -2.64
N PHE A 40 -4.41 14.36 -2.92
CA PHE A 40 -5.77 14.89 -2.92
C PHE A 40 -6.46 14.54 -4.24
N ARG A 41 -7.70 14.05 -4.15
CA ARG A 41 -8.52 13.73 -5.33
C ARG A 41 -9.17 14.95 -5.97
N GLN A 42 -9.16 16.08 -5.25
CA GLN A 42 -9.74 17.36 -5.62
C GLN A 42 -8.74 18.45 -5.21
N PRO A 43 -8.70 19.60 -5.91
CA PRO A 43 -7.84 20.70 -5.52
C PRO A 43 -8.25 21.21 -4.13
N THR A 44 -7.26 21.29 -3.24
CA THR A 44 -7.43 21.80 -1.87
C THR A 44 -6.70 23.12 -1.72
N PHE A 45 -7.18 23.97 -0.82
CA PHE A 45 -6.56 25.27 -0.58
C PHE A 45 -5.44 25.15 0.45
N CYS A 46 -4.27 25.71 0.15
CA CYS A 46 -3.15 25.77 1.08
C CYS A 46 -3.33 26.91 2.09
N SER A 47 -3.31 26.61 3.39
CA SER A 47 -3.40 27.63 4.46
C SER A 47 -2.18 28.55 4.56
N LEU A 48 -1.09 28.24 3.86
CA LEU A 48 0.13 29.05 3.84
C LEU A 48 0.21 29.96 2.61
N CYS A 49 -0.01 29.39 1.42
CA CYS A 49 0.23 30.09 0.16
C CYS A 49 -1.06 30.65 -0.47
N SER A 50 -2.24 30.26 0.04
CA SER A 50 -3.53 30.62 -0.56
C SER A 50 -3.71 30.20 -2.04
N ASP A 51 -2.91 29.24 -2.49
CA ASP A 51 -2.99 28.64 -3.82
C ASP A 51 -3.63 27.25 -3.76
N PHE A 52 -4.11 26.78 -4.91
CA PHE A 52 -4.68 25.43 -5.07
C PHE A 52 -3.56 24.37 -5.17
N MET A 53 -3.69 23.29 -4.38
CA MET A 53 -2.84 22.08 -4.39
C MET A 53 -3.63 20.84 -4.80
#